data_AF-A0A7C4M416-F1
#
_entry.id   AF-A0A7C4M416-F1
#
_cell.length_a   1.000
_cell.length_b   1.000
_cell.length_c   1.000
_cell.angle_alpha   90.00
_cell.angle_beta   90.00
_cell.angle_gamma   90.00
#
_symmetry.space_group_name_H-M   'P 1'
#
loop_
_entity.id
_entity.type
_entity.pdbx_description
1 polymer ?
#
loop_
_entity_poly.entity_id
_entity_poly.type
_entity_poly.pdbx_seq_one_letter_code
_entity_poly.pdbx_strand_id
1 'polypeptide(L)'
;ILQYGADSHYKDPLAGVGLTTYGYREIMRKIHDLAHRVSQGRLIVTGGGGYDLDATKRIWSIGFITLTDLEVDISDLHDKLINDLMRTRYAAREHIDRIKSFLKKYYRNL
;
A
#
# COMPACT_ATOMS: atom_id res chain seq x y z
N ILE A 1 3.18 -8.26 -12.31
CA ILE A 1 3.11 -6.82 -12.60
C ILE A 1 2.34 -6.18 -11.45
N LEU A 2 2.82 -5.07 -10.89
CA LEU A 2 2.16 -4.30 -9.84
C LEU A 2 1.80 -2.92 -10.41
N GLN A 3 0.52 -2.57 -10.36
CA GLN A 3 0.09 -1.18 -10.53
C GLN A 3 0.09 -0.50 -9.15
N TYR A 4 1.01 0.43 -8.93
CA TYR A 4 1.23 1.07 -7.63
C TYR A 4 0.59 2.47 -7.59
N GLY A 5 -0.74 2.50 -7.67
CA GLY A 5 -1.54 3.72 -7.58
C GLY A 5 -1.55 4.32 -6.18
N ALA A 6 -1.46 5.65 -6.11
CA ALA A 6 -1.45 6.44 -4.88
C ALA A 6 -2.84 6.98 -4.47
N ASP A 7 -3.90 6.68 -5.24
CA ASP A 7 -5.25 7.18 -5.01
C ASP A 7 -5.93 6.64 -3.74
N SER A 8 -5.47 5.53 -3.17
CA SER A 8 -5.98 5.05 -1.88
C SER A 8 -5.50 5.88 -0.69
N HIS A 9 -4.59 6.85 -0.89
CA HIS A 9 -4.08 7.71 0.16
C HIS A 9 -5.20 8.53 0.84
N TYR A 10 -5.12 8.76 2.16
CA TYR A 10 -6.19 9.44 2.90
C TYR A 10 -6.44 10.90 2.48
N LYS A 11 -5.48 11.54 1.81
CA LYS A 11 -5.65 12.89 1.22
C LYS A 11 -6.18 12.88 -0.21
N ASP A 12 -6.28 11.71 -0.84
CA ASP A 12 -6.74 11.65 -2.22
C ASP A 12 -8.20 12.13 -2.32
N PRO A 13 -8.50 13.09 -3.22
CA PRO A 13 -9.83 13.68 -3.30
C PRO A 13 -10.87 12.78 -3.97
N LEU A 14 -10.48 11.68 -4.63
CA LEU A 14 -11.38 10.88 -5.46
C LEU A 14 -11.75 9.53 -4.82
N ALA A 15 -10.84 8.85 -4.13
CA ALA A 15 -11.09 7.46 -3.70
C ALA A 15 -11.59 7.32 -2.25
N GLY A 16 -11.08 8.12 -1.31
CA GLY A 16 -11.52 8.09 0.10
C GLY A 16 -11.22 6.80 0.88
N VAL A 17 -10.16 6.07 0.53
CA VAL A 17 -9.83 4.74 1.14
C VAL A 17 -9.10 4.85 2.48
N GLY A 18 -8.38 5.94 2.74
CA GLY A 18 -7.76 6.21 4.05
C GLY A 18 -6.40 5.56 4.30
N LEU A 19 -5.68 5.12 3.26
CA LEU A 19 -4.35 4.53 3.39
C LEU A 19 -3.29 5.61 3.70
N THR A 20 -2.27 5.26 4.47
CA THR A 20 -1.11 6.12 4.73
C THR A 20 0.13 5.61 3.99
N THR A 21 1.11 6.49 3.82
CA THR A 21 2.46 6.16 3.31
C THR A 21 3.13 4.99 4.03
N TYR A 22 2.86 4.79 5.33
CA TYR A 22 3.33 3.60 6.06
C TYR A 22 2.72 2.31 5.50
N GLY A 23 1.41 2.32 5.24
CA GLY A 23 0.72 1.18 4.62
C GLY A 23 1.23 0.90 3.21
N TYR A 24 1.47 1.96 2.42
CA TYR A 24 2.10 1.86 1.10
C TYR A 24 3.48 1.20 1.15
N ARG A 25 4.36 1.61 2.08
CA ARG A 25 5.68 0.98 2.29
C ARG A 25 5.54 -0.52 2.59
N GLU A 26 4.66 -0.88 3.52
CA GLU A 26 4.45 -2.28 3.89
C GLU A 26 3.90 -3.12 2.73
N ILE A 27 3.01 -2.56 1.91
CA ILE A 27 2.53 -3.22 0.69
C ILE A 27 3.69 -3.47 -0.28
N MET A 28 4.51 -2.46 -0.57
CA MET A 28 5.65 -2.63 -1.49
C MET A 28 6.63 -3.67 -0.98
N ARG A 29 7.01 -3.61 0.30
CA ARG A 29 7.90 -4.59 0.93
C ARG A 29 7.37 -6.01 0.80
N LYS A 30 6.09 -6.23 1.11
CA LYS A 30 5.47 -7.56 0.98
C LYS A 30 5.44 -8.08 -0.46
N ILE A 31 5.18 -7.21 -1.43
CA ILE A 31 5.16 -7.60 -2.84
C ILE A 31 6.59 -7.86 -3.36
N HIS A 32 7.56 -7.04 -2.95
CA HIS A 32 8.97 -7.24 -3.27
C HIS A 32 9.46 -8.60 -2.75
N ASP A 33 9.22 -8.90 -1.47
CA ASP A 33 9.53 -10.20 -0.85
C ASP A 33 8.82 -11.36 -1.58
N LEU A 34 7.56 -11.15 -1.98
CA LEU A 34 6.80 -12.16 -2.70
C LEU A 34 7.40 -12.42 -4.09
N ALA A 35 7.78 -11.39 -4.83
CA ALA A 35 8.39 -11.51 -6.15
C ALA A 35 9.70 -12.32 -6.10
N HIS A 36 10.54 -12.11 -5.09
CA HIS A 36 11.72 -12.95 -4.88
C HIS A 36 11.36 -14.43 -4.71
N ARG A 37 10.32 -14.73 -3.94
CA ARG A 37 9.88 -16.12 -3.69
C ARG A 37 9.21 -16.80 -4.89
N VAL A 38 8.37 -16.08 -5.64
CA VAL A 38 7.45 -16.70 -6.61
C VAL A 38 7.74 -16.36 -8.06
N SER A 39 8.53 -15.32 -8.33
CA SER A 39 8.88 -14.88 -9.68
C SER A 39 10.38 -14.67 -9.88
N GLN A 40 11.23 -15.23 -9.02
CA GLN A 40 12.70 -15.11 -9.09
C GLN A 40 13.15 -13.64 -9.13
N GLY A 41 12.48 -12.79 -8.34
CA GLY A 41 12.76 -11.36 -8.27
C GLY A 41 12.23 -10.55 -9.45
N ARG A 42 11.60 -11.17 -10.46
CA ARG A 42 11.00 -10.43 -11.58
C ARG A 42 9.75 -9.70 -11.12
N LEU A 43 9.85 -8.39 -11.03
CA LEU A 43 8.75 -7.49 -10.70
C LEU A 43 8.79 -6.27 -11.62
N ILE A 44 7.70 -6.04 -12.34
CA ILE A 44 7.47 -4.77 -13.04
C ILE A 44 6.49 -3.98 -12.20
N VAL A 45 6.90 -2.78 -11.81
CA VAL A 45 6.05 -1.82 -11.09
C VAL A 45 5.74 -0.65 -12.02
N THR A 46 4.46 -0.34 -12.18
CA THR A 46 3.99 0.84 -12.87
C THR A 46 3.35 1.79 -11.88
N GLY A 47 3.31 3.08 -12.19
CA GLY A 47 2.41 4.00 -11.51
C GLY A 47 0.93 3.64 -11.73
N GLY A 48 0.05 4.44 -11.14
CA GLY A 48 -1.41 4.35 -11.28
C GLY A 48 -2.03 5.72 -10.99
N GLY A 49 -3.29 5.73 -10.54
CA GLY A 49 -3.95 6.94 -10.05
C GLY A 49 -3.23 7.57 -8.85
N GLY A 50 -3.68 8.74 -8.42
CA GLY A 50 -3.04 9.50 -7.34
C GLY A 50 -3.19 10.99 -7.59
N TYR A 51 -4.24 11.57 -7.02
CA TYR A 51 -4.75 12.88 -7.39
C TYR A 51 -4.44 13.96 -6.33
N ASP A 52 -3.82 13.57 -5.21
CA ASP A 52 -3.08 14.47 -4.33
C ASP A 52 -1.58 14.45 -4.71
N LEU A 53 -1.09 15.54 -5.28
CA LEU A 53 0.27 15.60 -5.85
C LEU A 53 1.37 15.32 -4.81
N ASP A 54 1.19 15.79 -3.58
CA ASP A 54 2.18 15.61 -2.51
C ASP A 54 2.23 14.16 -2.01
N ALA A 55 1.08 13.52 -1.84
CA ALA A 55 1.00 12.11 -1.50
C ALA A 55 1.58 11.24 -2.62
N THR A 56 1.20 11.48 -3.88
CA THR A 56 1.64 10.67 -5.03
C THR A 56 3.16 10.64 -5.15
N LYS A 57 3.84 11.80 -5.10
CA LYS A 57 5.31 11.85 -5.18
C LYS A 57 5.98 11.11 -4.01
N ARG A 58 5.45 11.23 -2.79
CA ARG A 58 6.01 10.57 -1.59
C ARG A 58 5.83 9.06 -1.68
N ILE A 59 4.63 8.59 -2.04
CA ILE A 59 4.31 7.16 -2.19
C ILE A 59 5.20 6.51 -3.26
N TRP A 60 5.37 7.14 -4.42
CA TRP A 60 6.22 6.60 -5.48
C TRP A 60 7.70 6.58 -5.08
N SER A 61 8.17 7.63 -4.38
CA SER A 61 9.53 7.67 -3.84
C SER A 61 9.78 6.56 -2.82
N ILE A 62 8.85 6.35 -1.89
CA ILE A 62 8.88 5.24 -0.92
C ILE A 62 8.91 3.89 -1.65
N GLY A 63 8.07 3.71 -2.67
CA GLY A 63 8.03 2.49 -3.47
C GLY A 63 9.36 2.20 -4.15
N PHE A 64 9.95 3.21 -4.79
CA PHE A 64 11.26 3.10 -5.44
C PHE A 64 12.37 2.75 -4.44
N ILE A 65 12.49 3.49 -3.33
CA ILE A 65 13.51 3.25 -2.28
C ILE A 65 13.35 1.84 -1.69
N THR A 66 12.11 1.38 -1.48
CA THR A 66 11.84 0.04 -0.95
C THR A 66 12.25 -1.09 -1.91
N LEU A 67 12.26 -0.84 -3.22
CA LEU A 67 12.68 -1.82 -4.22
C LEU A 67 14.19 -1.87 -4.44
N THR A 68 14.88 -0.75 -4.23
CA THR A 68 16.33 -0.67 -4.43
C THR A 68 17.13 -1.17 -3.23
N ASP A 69 16.44 -1.49 -2.12
CA ASP A 69 17.05 -1.86 -0.83
C ASP A 69 18.11 -0.84 -0.35
N LEU A 70 17.97 0.42 -0.77
CA LEU A 70 18.85 1.49 -0.36
C LEU A 70 18.54 1.94 1.07
N GLU A 71 19.58 2.11 1.87
CA GLU A 71 19.46 2.73 3.20
C GLU A 71 19.36 4.25 3.07
N VAL A 72 18.13 4.74 2.95
CA VAL A 72 17.82 6.17 2.90
C VAL A 72 16.87 6.51 4.04
N ASP A 73 17.12 7.62 4.74
CA ASP A 73 16.14 8.15 5.69
C ASP A 73 14.91 8.67 4.92
N ILE A 74 13.77 8.04 5.19
CA ILE A 74 12.48 8.36 4.57
C ILE A 74 11.48 8.92 5.57
N SER A 75 11.94 9.32 6.77
CA SER A 75 11.08 9.90 7.81
C SER A 75 10.21 11.06 7.29
N ASP A 76 10.80 11.95 6.49
CA ASP A 76 10.12 13.09 5.86
C ASP A 76 9.11 12.70 4.75
N LEU A 77 9.21 11.48 4.22
CA LEU A 77 8.25 10.97 3.23
C LEU A 77 7.00 10.42 3.89
N HIS A 78 7.04 10.12 5.18
CA HIS A 78 5.93 9.54 5.90
C HIS A 78 4.91 10.58 6.38
N ASP A 79 3.66 10.16 6.45
CA ASP A 79 2.60 10.99 7.01
C ASP A 79 2.84 11.22 8.50
N LYS A 80 2.50 12.42 8.96
CA LYS A 80 2.44 12.70 10.39
C LYS A 80 1.34 11.85 11.02
N LEU A 81 1.58 11.37 12.24
CA LEU A 81 0.68 10.44 12.93
C LEU A 81 -0.76 10.98 12.94
N ILE A 82 -1.70 10.18 12.47
CA ILE A 82 -3.14 10.51 12.47
C ILE A 82 -3.74 9.92 13.75
N ASN A 83 -4.36 10.75 14.58
CA ASN A 83 -4.87 10.38 15.90
C ASN A 83 -6.09 9.42 15.89
N ASP A 84 -6.63 9.04 14.72
CA ASP A 84 -7.86 8.21 14.60
C ASP A 84 -7.59 6.72 14.25
N LEU A 85 -6.40 6.22 14.55
CA LEU A 85 -5.94 4.85 14.22
C LEU A 85 -6.89 3.73 14.70
N MET A 86 -7.56 3.92 15.85
CA MET A 86 -8.43 2.90 16.45
C MET A 86 -9.72 2.70 15.65
N ARG A 87 -10.35 3.79 15.17
CA ARG A 87 -11.58 3.73 14.37
C ARG A 87 -11.31 3.11 13.01
N THR A 88 -10.21 3.52 12.35
CA THR A 88 -9.76 2.95 11.07
C THR A 88 -9.53 1.45 11.19
N ARG A 89 -8.88 0.99 12.27
CA ARG A 89 -8.59 -0.43 12.48
C ARG A 89 -9.84 -1.28 12.69
N TYR A 90 -10.85 -0.77 13.38
CA TYR A 90 -12.11 -1.50 13.57
C TYR A 90 -12.88 -1.65 12.26
N ALA A 91 -13.08 -0.54 11.53
CA ALA A 91 -13.77 -0.56 10.24
C ALA A 91 -13.05 -1.47 9.23
N ALA A 92 -11.71 -1.45 9.20
CA ALA A 92 -10.93 -2.33 8.33
C ALA A 92 -11.15 -3.82 8.63
N ARG A 93 -11.26 -4.22 9.91
CA ARG A 93 -11.48 -5.63 10.29
C ARG A 93 -12.80 -6.17 9.76
N GLU A 94 -13.89 -5.42 9.94
CA GLU A 94 -15.21 -5.82 9.47
C GLU A 94 -15.22 -6.01 7.94
N HIS A 95 -14.60 -5.08 7.21
CA HIS A 95 -14.46 -5.21 5.76
C HIS A 95 -13.59 -6.41 5.35
N ILE A 96 -12.48 -6.66 6.05
CA ILE A 96 -11.62 -7.82 5.80
C ILE A 96 -12.40 -9.12 6.00
N ASP A 97 -13.16 -9.26 7.08
CA ASP A 97 -13.91 -10.47 7.37
C ASP A 97 -14.99 -10.72 6.31
N ARG A 98 -15.67 -9.66 5.86
CA ARG A 98 -16.63 -9.73 4.75
C ARG A 98 -15.97 -10.15 3.44
N ILE A 99 -14.81 -9.59 3.11
CA ILE A 99 -14.03 -9.95 1.92
C ILE A 99 -13.58 -11.42 1.99
N LYS A 100 -13.04 -11.86 3.13
CA LYS A 100 -12.62 -13.26 3.32
C LYS A 100 -13.79 -14.21 3.16
N SER A 101 -14.93 -13.91 3.80
CA SER A 101 -16.15 -14.72 3.68
C SER A 101 -16.61 -14.84 2.22
N PHE A 102 -16.54 -13.75 1.44
CA PHE A 102 -16.86 -13.78 0.02
C PHE A 102 -15.87 -14.63 -0.79
N LEU A 103 -14.56 -14.46 -0.53
CA LEU A 103 -13.49 -15.11 -1.30
C LEU A 103 -13.32 -16.60 -1.00
N LYS A 104 -13.79 -17.10 0.16
CA LYS A 104 -13.78 -18.54 0.50
C LYS A 104 -14.47 -19.44 -0.52
N LYS A 105 -15.37 -18.88 -1.35
CA LYS A 105 -16.00 -19.59 -2.46
C LYS A 105 -15.01 -19.99 -3.57
N TYR A 106 -13.92 -19.24 -3.70
CA TYR A 106 -12.96 -19.38 -4.81
C TYR A 106 -11.58 -19.85 -4.35
N TYR A 107 -11.22 -19.63 -3.09
CA TYR A 107 -9.89 -19.94 -2.55
C TYR A 107 -9.99 -20.87 -1.34
N ARG A 108 -9.28 -22.00 -1.39
CA ARG A 108 -9.35 -23.06 -0.36
C ARG A 108 -8.68 -22.68 0.97
N ASN A 109 -7.72 -21.76 0.97
CA ASN A 109 -6.83 -21.48 2.10
C ASN A 109 -6.93 -20.02 2.60
N LEU A 110 -8.15 -19.51 2.83
CA LEU A 110 -8.44 -18.11 3.15
C LEU A 110 -9.10 -17.91 4.52
#